data_AF-A0A3B0V635-F1
#
_entry.id   AF-A0A3B0V635-F1
#
_cell.length_a   1.000
_cell.length_b   1.000
_cell.length_c   1.000
_cell.angle_alpha   90.00
_cell.angle_beta   90.00
_cell.angle_gamma   90.00
#
_symmetry.space_group_name_H-M   'P 1'
#
loop_
_entity.id
_entity.type
_entity.pdbx_description
1 polymer ?
#
loop_
_entity_poly.entity_id
_entity_poly.type
_entity_poly.pdbx_seq_one_letter_code
_entity_poly.pdbx_strand_id
1 'polypeptide(L)'
;METIFPFGNYLFLGSTTGVLIIDVSNPGLPKFVSDYQHVLSCDPVVTDGDYAYVTLRSGNFCGQSDDELQILDLSDINNPELIVQYALTSPKGLAINNNILYVCDEGIRIFDVSNKSDIRELNFIPNILANDVIYYNNQLLVTADDGFYQFDVTNTTNVKQIGQFTF
;
A
#
# COMPACT_ATOMS: atom_id res chain seq x y z
N MET A 1 -13.98 0.40 8.31
CA MET A 1 -13.78 -0.42 7.09
C MET A 1 -13.34 0.55 6.04
N GLU A 2 -12.09 0.47 5.66
CA GLU A 2 -11.38 1.55 4.97
C GLU A 2 -10.92 1.14 3.58
N THR A 3 -10.53 -0.12 3.41
CA THR A 3 -10.12 -0.67 2.12
C THR A 3 -10.75 -2.04 1.89
N ILE A 4 -10.98 -2.37 0.62
CA ILE A 4 -11.36 -3.70 0.17
C ILE A 4 -10.46 -4.08 -1.01
N PHE A 5 -9.77 -5.21 -0.89
CA PHE A 5 -8.88 -5.70 -1.93
C PHE A 5 -9.18 -7.17 -2.26
N PRO A 6 -9.55 -7.50 -3.51
CA PRO A 6 -9.75 -8.88 -3.94
C PRO A 6 -8.43 -9.55 -4.35
N PHE A 7 -8.19 -10.77 -3.86
CA PHE A 7 -7.06 -11.60 -4.25
C PHE A 7 -7.47 -13.08 -4.35
N GLY A 8 -7.57 -13.60 -5.58
CA GLY A 8 -8.03 -14.96 -5.84
C GLY A 8 -9.45 -15.19 -5.30
N ASN A 9 -9.61 -16.17 -4.42
CA ASN A 9 -10.87 -16.46 -3.73
C ASN A 9 -11.01 -15.71 -2.40
N TYR A 10 -10.15 -14.75 -2.10
CA TYR A 10 -10.14 -14.04 -0.83
C TYR A 10 -10.43 -12.56 -1.00
N LEU A 11 -11.07 -11.98 0.01
CA LEU A 11 -11.19 -10.54 0.21
C LEU A 11 -10.39 -10.14 1.43
N PHE A 12 -9.55 -9.14 1.25
CA PHE A 12 -8.83 -8.46 2.33
C PHE A 12 -9.60 -7.19 2.65
N LEU A 13 -10.12 -7.12 3.87
CA LEU A 13 -10.88 -5.97 4.36
C LEU A 13 -10.02 -5.23 5.39
N GLY A 14 -9.58 -4.02 5.02
CA GLY A 14 -8.93 -3.11 5.95
C GLY A 14 -9.94 -2.57 6.97
N SER A 15 -9.62 -2.71 8.25
CA SER A 15 -10.39 -2.17 9.36
C SER A 15 -9.52 -1.33 10.27
N THR A 16 -10.18 -0.60 11.17
CA THR A 16 -9.52 0.23 12.19
C THR A 16 -8.77 -0.58 13.24
N THR A 17 -8.65 -1.90 13.14
CA THR A 17 -7.92 -2.74 14.11
C THR A 17 -7.07 -3.80 13.43
N GLY A 18 -6.89 -3.71 12.11
CA GLY A 18 -6.17 -4.72 11.34
C GLY A 18 -6.86 -5.11 10.04
N VAL A 19 -6.33 -6.15 9.40
CA VAL A 19 -6.85 -6.69 8.14
C VAL A 19 -7.62 -7.96 8.41
N LEU A 20 -8.87 -8.04 7.95
CA LEU A 20 -9.64 -9.28 7.95
C LEU A 20 -9.48 -9.98 6.61
N ILE A 21 -9.21 -11.28 6.65
CA ILE A 21 -9.10 -12.13 5.47
C ILE A 21 -10.34 -13.02 5.40
N ILE A 22 -11.11 -12.88 4.32
CA ILE A 22 -12.37 -13.59 4.12
C ILE A 22 -12.28 -14.43 2.85
N ASP A 23 -12.56 -15.72 2.97
CA ASP A 23 -12.76 -16.62 1.83
C ASP A 23 -14.14 -16.36 1.22
N VAL A 24 -14.14 -16.00 -0.07
CA VAL A 24 -15.31 -15.74 -0.92
C VAL A 24 -15.41 -16.73 -2.08
N SER A 25 -14.74 -17.89 -2.00
CA SER A 25 -14.86 -19.00 -2.96
C SER A 25 -16.32 -19.44 -3.19
N ASN A 26 -17.16 -19.31 -2.15
CA ASN A 26 -18.62 -19.36 -2.28
C ASN A 26 -19.21 -17.96 -2.01
N PRO A 27 -19.59 -17.19 -3.04
CA PRO A 27 -20.12 -15.83 -2.87
C PRO A 27 -21.37 -15.74 -2.00
N GLY A 28 -22.16 -16.82 -1.93
CA GLY A 28 -23.36 -16.89 -1.08
C GLY A 28 -23.06 -17.26 0.37
N LEU A 29 -21.82 -17.62 0.69
CA LEU A 29 -21.41 -18.05 2.02
C LEU A 29 -19.95 -17.64 2.35
N PRO A 30 -19.63 -16.34 2.45
CA PRO A 30 -18.30 -15.88 2.83
C PRO A 30 -17.88 -16.45 4.19
N LYS A 31 -16.61 -16.84 4.33
CA LYS A 31 -16.05 -17.40 5.57
C LYS A 31 -14.88 -16.58 6.05
N PHE A 32 -14.92 -16.18 7.31
CA PHE A 32 -13.75 -15.63 7.97
C PHE A 32 -12.64 -16.70 8.01
N VAL A 33 -11.43 -16.30 7.61
CA VAL A 33 -10.25 -17.18 7.60
C VAL A 33 -9.35 -16.82 8.78
N SER A 34 -8.88 -15.58 8.79
CA SER A 34 -7.96 -15.06 9.80
C SER A 34 -8.03 -13.53 9.83
N ASP A 35 -7.44 -12.96 10.88
CA ASP A 35 -7.16 -11.53 10.97
C ASP A 35 -5.70 -11.32 11.35
N TYR A 36 -5.10 -10.28 10.75
CA TYR A 36 -3.84 -9.74 11.24
C TYR A 36 -4.15 -8.49 12.04
N GLN A 37 -4.15 -8.64 13.36
CA GLN A 37 -4.28 -7.52 14.28
C GLN A 37 -2.96 -6.75 14.30
N HIS A 38 -3.02 -5.51 13.88
CA HIS A 38 -2.01 -4.54 14.25
C HIS A 38 -2.70 -3.38 14.97
N VAL A 39 -1.90 -2.53 15.60
CA VAL A 39 -2.40 -1.36 16.32
C VAL A 39 -3.15 -0.46 15.35
N LEU A 40 -4.47 -0.37 15.52
CA LEU A 40 -5.37 0.58 14.86
C LEU A 40 -4.90 1.10 13.49
N SER A 41 -5.06 0.33 12.40
CA SER A 41 -4.79 0.86 11.04
C SER A 41 -5.80 1.93 10.72
N CYS A 42 -5.36 3.13 10.41
CA CYS A 42 -6.04 3.92 9.40
C CYS A 42 -5.36 3.83 8.03
N ASP A 43 -4.43 2.89 7.92
CA ASP A 43 -3.42 2.93 6.90
C ASP A 43 -3.62 1.81 5.88
N PRO A 44 -3.31 2.08 4.61
CA PRO A 44 -3.60 1.18 3.50
C PRO A 44 -2.73 -0.08 3.53
N VAL A 45 -3.25 -1.13 2.90
CA VAL A 45 -2.56 -2.41 2.73
C VAL A 45 -2.73 -2.86 1.29
N VAL A 46 -1.64 -3.27 0.65
CA VAL A 46 -1.68 -3.99 -0.62
C VAL A 46 -0.90 -5.29 -0.50
N THR A 47 -1.20 -6.23 -1.37
CA THR A 47 -0.50 -7.52 -1.43
C THR A 47 -0.16 -7.89 -2.86
N ASP A 48 0.99 -8.53 -3.04
CA ASP A 48 1.36 -9.21 -4.30
C ASP A 48 0.96 -10.70 -4.29
N GLY A 49 0.31 -11.16 -3.22
CA GLY A 49 -0.16 -12.53 -3.00
C GLY A 49 0.66 -13.30 -1.96
N ASP A 50 1.98 -13.14 -2.01
CA ASP A 50 2.91 -13.81 -1.10
C ASP A 50 3.36 -12.89 0.03
N TYR A 51 3.27 -11.57 -0.16
CA TYR A 51 3.65 -10.56 0.81
C TYR A 51 2.58 -9.47 0.94
N ALA A 52 2.45 -8.91 2.15
CA ALA A 52 1.68 -7.69 2.39
C ALA A 52 2.60 -6.51 2.63
N TYR A 53 2.19 -5.34 2.15
CA TYR A 53 2.88 -4.06 2.34
C TYR A 53 1.91 -3.14 3.06
N VAL A 54 2.34 -2.63 4.21
CA VAL A 54 1.51 -1.85 5.13
C VAL A 54 2.25 -0.57 5.44
N THR A 55 1.63 0.59 5.20
CA THR A 55 2.16 1.83 5.76
C THR A 55 1.60 2.01 7.18
N LEU A 56 2.36 2.63 8.05
CA LEU A 56 1.93 3.06 9.37
C LEU A 56 2.24 4.54 9.48
N ARG A 57 1.25 5.34 9.90
CA ARG A 57 1.40 6.79 9.98
C ARG A 57 1.17 7.29 11.39
N SER A 58 2.12 8.03 11.94
CA SER A 58 1.99 8.66 13.25
C SER A 58 1.11 9.92 13.21
N GLY A 59 0.63 10.38 14.36
CA GLY A 59 -0.10 11.66 14.48
C GLY A 59 -1.52 11.68 13.91
N ASN A 60 -2.05 10.54 13.48
CA ASN A 60 -3.45 10.36 13.11
C ASN A 60 -4.30 9.96 14.35
N PHE A 61 -5.62 9.78 14.16
CA PHE A 61 -6.53 9.37 15.24
C PHE A 61 -6.35 7.91 15.70
N CYS A 62 -5.41 7.20 15.08
CA CYS A 62 -5.29 5.75 15.08
C CYS A 62 -4.14 5.32 16.00
N GLY A 63 -3.35 6.29 16.49
CA GLY A 63 -2.52 6.15 17.67
C GLY A 63 -1.23 5.38 17.44
N GLN A 64 -0.81 5.23 16.18
CA GLN A 64 0.52 4.72 15.86
C GLN A 64 1.59 5.77 16.24
N SER A 65 2.75 5.28 16.66
CA SER A 65 3.89 6.10 17.10
C SER A 65 4.91 6.36 16.01
N ASP A 66 4.90 5.56 14.95
CA ASP A 66 5.98 5.48 13.97
C ASP A 66 5.43 5.68 12.56
N ASP A 67 6.21 6.38 11.74
CA ASP A 67 5.98 6.56 10.31
C ASP A 67 6.86 5.55 9.56
N GLU A 68 6.27 4.47 9.05
CA GLU A 68 7.02 3.37 8.45
C GLU A 68 6.25 2.59 7.39
N LEU A 69 7.00 1.82 6.60
CA LEU A 69 6.52 0.74 5.75
C LEU A 69 6.91 -0.59 6.39
N GLN A 70 5.94 -1.46 6.60
CA GLN A 70 6.14 -2.85 6.99
C GLN A 70 5.92 -3.77 5.79
N ILE A 71 6.77 -4.79 5.66
CA ILE A 71 6.55 -5.90 4.72
C ILE A 71 6.36 -7.17 5.53
N LEU A 72 5.25 -7.87 5.28
CA LEU A 72 4.89 -9.11 5.95
C LEU A 72 4.97 -10.28 4.97
N ASP A 73 5.52 -11.41 5.43
CA ASP A 73 5.43 -12.71 4.76
C ASP A 73 4.03 -13.29 4.99
N LEU A 74 3.36 -13.71 3.91
CA LEU A 74 2.05 -14.37 3.95
C LEU A 74 2.12 -15.88 3.62
N SER A 75 3.32 -16.48 3.64
CA SER A 75 3.52 -17.92 3.39
C SER A 75 2.64 -18.80 4.29
N ASP A 76 2.41 -18.39 5.54
CA ASP A 76 1.29 -18.84 6.35
C ASP A 76 0.32 -17.68 6.59
N ILE A 77 -0.77 -17.66 5.81
CA ILE A 77 -1.81 -16.62 5.91
C ILE A 77 -2.53 -16.60 7.27
N ASN A 78 -2.39 -17.65 8.08
CA ASN A 78 -2.93 -17.70 9.44
C ASN A 78 -1.95 -17.10 10.47
N ASN A 79 -0.69 -16.95 10.10
CA ASN A 79 0.36 -16.38 10.94
C ASN A 79 1.34 -15.53 10.11
N PRO A 80 0.94 -14.33 9.64
CA PRO A 80 1.83 -13.43 8.92
C PRO A 80 3.04 -13.02 9.76
N GLU A 81 4.21 -12.96 9.15
CA GLU A 81 5.47 -12.63 9.83
C GLU A 81 6.09 -11.34 9.30
N LEU A 82 6.49 -10.44 10.19
CA LEU A 82 7.17 -9.20 9.80
C LEU A 82 8.59 -9.49 9.29
N ILE A 83 8.87 -9.08 8.04
CA ILE A 83 10.18 -9.23 7.40
C ILE A 83 11.04 -8.00 7.64
N VAL A 84 10.49 -6.81 7.36
CA VAL A 84 11.23 -5.55 7.41
C VAL A 84 10.33 -4.40 7.84
N GLN A 85 10.95 -3.45 8.54
CA GLN A 85 10.42 -2.11 8.82
C GLN A 85 11.34 -1.10 8.14
N TYR A 86 10.75 -0.21 7.36
CA TYR A 86 11.47 0.84 6.66
C TYR A 86 10.90 2.19 7.06
N ALA A 87 11.73 3.06 7.64
CA ALA A 87 11.30 4.37 8.11
C ALA A 87 10.82 5.25 6.93
N LEU A 88 9.66 5.85 7.10
CA LEU A 88 9.07 6.85 6.21
C LEU A 88 8.84 8.14 7.02
N THR A 89 8.24 9.17 6.41
CA THR A 89 8.06 10.47 7.07
C THR A 89 6.61 10.74 7.44
N SER A 90 5.68 10.51 6.52
CA SER A 90 4.24 10.64 6.73
C SER A 90 3.52 9.81 5.65
N PRO A 91 3.66 8.47 5.68
CA PRO A 91 3.13 7.64 4.62
C PRO A 91 1.60 7.64 4.60
N LYS A 92 1.02 7.48 3.42
CA LYS A 92 -0.42 7.41 3.19
C LYS A 92 -0.70 6.25 2.22
N GLY A 93 -1.34 6.53 1.08
CA GLY A 93 -1.63 5.57 0.01
C GLY A 93 -0.44 4.78 -0.50
N LEU A 94 -0.73 3.61 -1.03
CA LEU A 94 0.26 2.75 -1.65
C LEU A 94 -0.36 1.86 -2.75
N ALA A 95 0.47 1.52 -3.73
CA ALA A 95 0.13 0.60 -4.81
C ALA A 95 1.32 -0.31 -5.11
N ILE A 96 1.05 -1.55 -5.52
CA ILE A 96 2.07 -2.52 -5.92
C ILE A 96 1.80 -2.99 -7.36
N ASN A 97 2.87 -3.15 -8.14
CA ASN A 97 2.84 -3.87 -9.41
C ASN A 97 4.11 -4.71 -9.56
N ASN A 98 3.94 -6.03 -9.51
CA ASN A 98 5.07 -6.98 -9.39
C ASN A 98 5.95 -6.59 -8.20
N ASN A 99 7.24 -6.34 -8.43
CA ASN A 99 8.20 -5.93 -7.40
C ASN A 99 8.38 -4.40 -7.31
N ILE A 100 7.46 -3.61 -7.86
CA ILE A 100 7.53 -2.14 -7.78
C ILE A 100 6.43 -1.63 -6.86
N LEU A 101 6.84 -1.06 -5.73
CA LEU A 101 5.96 -0.46 -4.74
C LEU A 101 5.97 1.06 -4.90
N TYR A 102 4.79 1.67 -4.97
CA TYR A 102 4.57 3.10 -4.99
C TYR A 102 3.98 3.50 -3.64
N VAL A 103 4.58 4.48 -2.97
CA VAL A 103 4.15 4.93 -1.65
C VAL A 103 3.98 6.45 -1.64
N CYS A 104 2.80 6.91 -1.26
CA CYS A 104 2.55 8.31 -0.92
C CYS A 104 3.21 8.59 0.44
N ASP A 105 4.08 9.59 0.49
CA ASP A 105 4.80 10.07 1.68
C ASP A 105 4.85 11.62 1.61
N GLU A 106 5.99 12.28 1.79
CA GLU A 106 6.20 13.71 1.48
C GLU A 106 6.22 14.04 -0.03
N GLY A 107 5.62 13.16 -0.83
CA GLY A 107 5.78 13.02 -2.25
C GLY A 107 5.33 11.62 -2.67
N ILE A 108 5.85 11.13 -3.79
CA ILE A 108 5.63 9.75 -4.22
C ILE A 108 6.98 9.05 -4.29
N ARG A 109 7.18 8.05 -3.44
CA ARG A 109 8.37 7.19 -3.46
C ARG A 109 8.09 5.94 -4.28
N ILE A 110 9.10 5.48 -5.02
CA ILE A 110 9.03 4.28 -5.84
C ILE A 110 10.14 3.35 -5.40
N PHE A 111 9.79 2.16 -4.95
CA PHE A 111 10.72 1.16 -4.45
C PHE A 111 10.74 -0.09 -5.33
N ASP A 112 11.92 -0.66 -5.48
CA ASP A 112 12.14 -2.04 -5.88
C ASP A 112 12.12 -2.90 -4.61
N VAL A 113 11.10 -3.75 -4.52
CA VAL A 113 10.88 -4.66 -3.39
C VAL A 113 11.16 -6.11 -3.79
N SER A 114 11.95 -6.35 -4.86
CA SER A 114 12.31 -7.71 -5.27
C SER A 114 13.04 -8.49 -4.19
N ASN A 115 13.89 -7.80 -3.42
CA ASN A 115 14.45 -8.29 -2.16
C ASN A 115 13.64 -7.71 -0.98
N LYS A 116 12.84 -8.55 -0.32
CA LYS A 116 11.89 -8.13 0.72
C LYS A 116 12.57 -7.64 2.00
N SER A 117 13.82 -8.03 2.25
CA SER A 117 14.60 -7.60 3.42
C SER A 117 15.55 -6.43 3.14
N ASP A 118 15.71 -6.04 1.88
CA ASP A 118 16.58 -4.93 1.44
C ASP A 118 15.93 -4.22 0.25
N ILE A 119 14.98 -3.34 0.56
CA ILE A 119 14.26 -2.58 -0.46
C ILE A 119 15.14 -1.44 -0.98
N ARG A 120 14.98 -1.11 -2.27
CA ARG A 120 15.77 -0.04 -2.91
C ARG A 120 14.86 1.04 -3.47
N GLU A 121 15.07 2.28 -3.05
CA GLU A 121 14.41 3.42 -3.68
C GLU A 121 14.93 3.60 -5.12
N LEU A 122 14.02 3.55 -6.07
CA LEU A 122 14.28 3.75 -7.50
C LEU A 122 14.14 5.21 -7.91
N ASN A 123 13.18 5.90 -7.31
CA ASN A 123 12.81 7.26 -7.67
C ASN A 123 11.97 7.93 -6.58
N PHE A 124 11.96 9.25 -6.59
CA PHE A 124 11.15 10.09 -5.71
C PHE A 124 10.60 11.29 -6.49
N ILE A 125 9.28 11.48 -6.42
CA ILE A 125 8.57 12.61 -7.01
C ILE A 125 8.21 13.57 -5.88
N PRO A 126 8.97 14.67 -5.69
CA PRO A 126 8.73 15.61 -4.60
C PRO A 126 7.57 16.57 -4.92
N ASN A 127 7.16 17.34 -3.90
CA ASN A 127 6.22 18.46 -4.02
C ASN A 127 4.80 18.06 -4.46
N ILE A 128 4.38 16.84 -4.15
CA ILE A 128 3.01 16.38 -4.33
C ILE A 128 2.57 15.84 -2.98
N LEU A 129 1.61 16.51 -2.35
CA LEU A 129 1.00 16.03 -1.11
C LEU A 129 0.01 14.92 -1.45
N ALA A 130 0.55 13.80 -1.93
CA ALA A 130 -0.22 12.66 -2.39
C ALA A 130 -0.96 12.03 -1.22
N ASN A 131 -2.23 11.69 -1.42
CA ASN A 131 -3.10 11.06 -0.43
C ASN A 131 -3.29 9.58 -0.76
N ASP A 132 -3.59 9.28 -2.03
CA ASP A 132 -3.81 7.92 -2.49
C ASP A 132 -3.28 7.71 -3.91
N VAL A 133 -2.92 6.46 -4.23
CA VAL A 133 -2.29 6.08 -5.48
C VAL A 133 -2.79 4.74 -5.99
N ILE A 134 -3.04 4.66 -7.31
CA ILE A 134 -3.41 3.42 -8.00
C ILE A 134 -2.49 3.23 -9.20
N TYR A 135 -1.98 2.01 -9.36
CA TYR A 135 -1.30 1.59 -10.58
C TYR A 135 -2.28 0.98 -11.57
N TYR A 136 -2.28 1.45 -12.82
CA TYR A 136 -3.10 0.89 -13.90
C TYR A 136 -2.47 1.14 -15.27
N ASN A 137 -2.26 0.10 -16.08
CA ASN A 137 -1.76 0.19 -17.47
C ASN A 137 -0.49 1.06 -17.64
N ASN A 138 0.56 0.78 -16.85
CA ASN A 138 1.82 1.55 -16.81
C ASN A 138 1.64 3.02 -16.40
N GLN A 139 0.49 3.37 -15.81
CA GLN A 139 0.23 4.68 -15.26
C GLN A 139 0.06 4.62 -13.75
N LEU A 140 0.44 5.71 -13.11
CA LEU A 140 0.15 5.98 -11.73
C LEU A 140 -0.90 7.09 -11.67
N LEU A 141 -2.05 6.76 -11.10
CA LEU A 141 -3.16 7.69 -10.87
C LEU A 141 -3.10 8.12 -9.41
N VAL A 142 -2.95 9.41 -9.17
CA VAL A 142 -2.64 9.93 -7.83
C VAL A 142 -3.65 11.01 -7.45
N THR A 143 -4.21 10.89 -6.26
CA THR A 143 -4.96 11.97 -5.62
C THR A 143 -4.03 12.71 -4.67
N ALA A 144 -4.10 14.03 -4.65
CA ALA A 144 -3.31 14.90 -3.79
C ALA A 144 -4.18 16.04 -3.24
N ASP A 145 -3.67 16.80 -2.29
CA ASP A 145 -4.41 17.92 -1.69
C ASP A 145 -4.78 19.03 -2.69
N ASP A 146 -4.03 19.15 -3.79
CA ASP A 146 -4.17 20.22 -4.78
C ASP A 146 -4.64 19.72 -6.16
N GLY A 147 -4.83 18.41 -6.33
CA GLY A 147 -5.20 17.88 -7.63
C GLY A 147 -5.25 16.38 -7.76
N PHE A 148 -5.56 15.96 -8.97
CA PHE A 148 -5.39 14.63 -9.48
C PHE A 148 -4.27 14.61 -10.51
N TYR A 149 -3.31 13.71 -10.35
CA TYR A 149 -2.13 13.60 -11.20
C TYR A 149 -2.10 12.24 -11.90
N GLN A 150 -1.54 12.24 -13.11
CA GLN A 150 -1.29 11.04 -13.88
C GLN A 150 0.18 11.00 -14.28
N PHE A 151 0.84 9.88 -14.00
CA PHE A 151 2.23 9.64 -14.38
C PHE A 151 2.37 8.43 -15.27
N ASP A 152 3.20 8.51 -16.31
CA ASP A 152 3.73 7.35 -17.02
C ASP A 152 4.91 6.79 -16.23
N VAL A 153 4.74 5.55 -15.76
CA VAL A 153 5.72 4.81 -14.94
C VAL A 153 6.30 3.61 -15.70
N THR A 154 6.22 3.61 -17.03
CA THR A 154 6.87 2.58 -17.87
C THR A 154 8.37 2.47 -17.59
N ASN A 155 9.02 3.59 -17.26
CA ASN A 155 10.36 3.62 -16.68
C ASN A 155 10.31 4.20 -15.27
N THR A 156 10.40 3.34 -14.27
CA THR A 156 10.29 3.70 -12.84
C THR A 156 11.41 4.63 -12.37
N THR A 157 12.58 4.62 -13.02
CA THR A 157 13.68 5.55 -12.71
C THR A 157 13.56 6.91 -13.42
N ASN A 158 12.64 7.03 -14.39
CA ASN A 158 12.40 8.25 -15.14
C ASN A 158 10.90 8.41 -15.43
N VAL A 159 10.17 8.70 -14.35
CA VAL A 159 8.72 8.90 -14.38
C VAL A 159 8.37 10.23 -15.02
N LYS A 160 7.32 10.24 -15.84
CA LYS A 160 6.85 11.45 -16.53
C LYS A 160 5.44 11.78 -16.12
N GLN A 161 5.20 13.01 -15.68
CA GLN A 161 3.83 13.51 -15.55
C GLN A 161 3.21 13.64 -16.93
N ILE A 162 2.05 13.03 -17.14
CA ILE A 162 1.31 13.03 -18.41
C ILE A 162 -0.01 13.78 -18.32
N GLY A 163 -0.51 14.03 -17.10
CA GLY A 163 -1.73 14.80 -16.89
C GLY A 163 -1.85 15.31 -15.47
N GLN A 164 -2.58 16.42 -15.31
CA GLN A 164 -2.93 16.99 -14.02
C GLN A 164 -4.28 17.69 -14.14
N PHE A 165 -5.09 17.56 -13.11
CA PHE A 165 -6.32 18.31 -12.90
C PHE A 165 -6.26 18.91 -11.49
N THR A 166 -6.29 20.23 -11.38
CA THR A 166 -6.20 20.96 -10.11
C THR A 166 -7.59 21.36 -9.61
N PHE A 167 -7.80 21.38 -8.30
CA PHE A 167 -9.03 21.87 -7.66
C PHE A 167 -8.78 23.06 -6.73
#